data_AF-A0A534ILT3-F1
#
_entry.id   AF-A0A534ILT3-F1
#
_cell.length_a   1.000
_cell.length_b   1.000
_cell.length_c   1.000
_cell.angle_alpha   90.00
_cell.angle_beta   90.00
_cell.angle_gamma   90.00
#
_symmetry.space_group_name_H-M   'P 1'
#
loop_
_entity.id
_entity.type
_entity.pdbx_description
1 polymer ?
#
loop_
_entity_poly.entity_id
_entity_poly.type
_entity_poly.pdbx_seq_one_letter_code
_entity_poly.pdbx_strand_id
1 'polypeptide(L)'
;MSLSRGRKIRIGIESMDRFFSRMRANARKLDRDERPAPGLNLSFEDPADFLEVITPARVRLLQEINQKAVPLFALAAALSRDPSAVRRDVTLLESKHLVKTRRVSNPGHDVQTVVERAAASIELAATV
;
A
#
# COMPACT_ATOMS: atom_id res chain seq x y z
N MET A 1 -2.58 5.26 19.26
CA MET A 1 -1.36 4.95 18.46
C MET A 1 -1.17 6.04 17.41
N SER A 2 -0.13 6.85 17.55
CA SER A 2 0.20 7.93 16.61
C SER A 2 0.58 7.38 15.24
N LEU A 3 -0.03 7.93 14.19
CA LEU A 3 0.30 7.70 12.79
C LEU A 3 1.80 7.90 12.52
N SER A 4 2.46 6.86 12.03
CA SER A 4 3.08 6.84 10.69
C SER A 4 3.90 8.06 10.22
N ARG A 5 4.58 8.82 11.09
CA ARG A 5 5.59 9.76 10.61
C ARG A 5 6.83 8.98 10.18
N GLY A 6 6.93 8.67 8.87
CA GLY A 6 8.16 8.22 8.23
C GLY A 6 8.20 6.81 7.63
N ARG A 7 7.14 6.00 7.75
CA ARG A 7 7.15 4.65 7.14
C ARG A 7 7.00 4.76 5.62
N LYS A 8 8.02 4.28 4.88
CA LYS A 8 8.01 4.13 3.41
C LYS A 8 7.62 2.71 3.04
N ILE A 9 6.73 2.56 2.07
CA ILE A 9 6.52 1.28 1.38
C ILE A 9 7.15 1.39 0.00
N ARG A 10 7.93 0.39 -0.39
CA ARG A 10 8.33 0.17 -1.78
C ARG A 10 7.68 -1.13 -2.23
N ILE A 11 7.03 -1.09 -3.38
CA ILE A 11 6.50 -2.26 -4.06
C ILE A 11 7.11 -2.32 -5.45
N GLY A 12 7.63 -3.48 -5.85
CA GLY A 12 8.28 -3.55 -7.15
C GLY A 12 8.78 -4.92 -7.56
N ILE A 13 9.34 -4.97 -8.76
CA ILE A 13 9.92 -6.18 -9.34
C ILE A 13 11.36 -6.32 -8.87
N GLU A 14 11.72 -7.50 -8.36
CA GLU A 14 13.07 -7.79 -7.87
C GLU A 14 13.36 -9.29 -7.94
N SER A 15 14.55 -9.66 -8.43
CA SER A 15 15.00 -11.06 -8.43
C SER A 15 15.26 -11.58 -7.01
N MET A 16 15.14 -12.89 -6.84
CA MET A 16 15.43 -13.57 -5.59
C MET A 16 16.84 -13.24 -5.05
N ASP A 17 17.85 -13.17 -5.92
CA ASP A 17 19.22 -12.82 -5.54
C ASP A 17 19.36 -11.41 -4.96
N ARG A 18 18.67 -10.43 -5.57
CA ARG A 18 18.67 -9.05 -5.06
C ARG A 18 17.92 -8.96 -3.73
N PHE A 19 16.79 -9.66 -3.62
CA PHE A 19 16.03 -9.76 -2.37
C PHE A 19 16.90 -10.30 -1.22
N PHE A 20 17.55 -11.46 -1.41
CA PHE A 20 18.41 -12.05 -0.37
C PHE A 20 19.63 -11.20 -0.06
N SER A 21 20.23 -10.57 -1.08
CA SER A 21 21.37 -9.68 -0.88
C SER A 21 21.00 -8.47 -0.03
N ARG A 22 19.83 -7.86 -0.26
CA ARG A 22 19.28 -6.78 0.58
C ARG A 22 19.00 -7.26 2.00
N MET A 23 18.38 -8.43 2.16
CA MET A 23 18.07 -8.99 3.48
C MET A 23 19.35 -9.28 4.29
N ARG A 24 20.37 -9.86 3.68
CA ARG A 24 21.69 -10.07 4.30
C ARG A 24 22.36 -8.75 4.70
N ALA A 25 22.28 -7.72 3.85
CA ALA A 25 22.80 -6.40 4.17
C ALA A 25 22.08 -5.78 5.38
N ASN A 26 20.76 -5.96 5.49
CA ASN A 26 19.99 -5.50 6.65
C ASN A 26 20.34 -6.28 7.93
N ALA A 27 20.51 -7.61 7.85
CA ALA A 27 20.94 -8.43 8.98
C ALA A 27 22.30 -7.97 9.53
N ARG A 28 23.30 -7.77 8.67
CA ARG A 28 24.62 -7.25 9.07
C ARG A 28 24.59 -5.86 9.70
N LYS A 29 23.57 -5.04 9.43
CA LYS A 29 23.37 -3.76 10.11
C LYS A 29 22.86 -3.99 11.53
N LEU A 30 21.85 -4.86 11.67
CA LEU A 30 21.30 -5.23 12.97
C LEU A 30 22.36 -5.89 13.87
N ASP A 31 23.23 -6.74 13.32
CA ASP A 31 24.34 -7.36 14.06
C ASP A 31 25.35 -6.33 14.61
N ARG A 32 25.36 -5.12 14.04
CA ARG A 32 26.22 -4.00 14.45
C ARG A 32 25.47 -2.93 15.26
N ASP A 33 24.29 -3.26 15.78
CA ASP A 33 23.36 -2.34 16.46
C ASP A 33 22.95 -1.11 15.62
N GLU A 34 23.16 -1.15 14.30
CA GLU A 34 22.64 -0.14 13.37
C GLU A 34 21.17 -0.42 13.09
N ARG A 35 20.34 0.63 13.08
CA ARG A 35 18.91 0.50 12.72
C ARG A 35 18.73 0.63 11.20
N PRO A 36 18.28 -0.42 10.49
CA PRO A 36 17.88 -0.26 9.09
C PRO A 36 16.77 0.78 8.96
N ALA A 37 16.70 1.45 7.82
CA ALA A 37 15.66 2.44 7.57
C ALA A 37 14.26 1.79 7.72
N PRO A 38 13.35 2.39 8.51
CA PRO A 38 12.03 1.83 8.74
C PRO A 38 11.20 1.83 7.46
N GLY A 39 10.62 0.68 7.12
CA GLY A 39 9.82 0.55 5.91
C GLY A 39 9.36 -0.88 5.64
N LEU A 40 8.65 -1.05 4.52
CA LEU A 40 8.28 -2.34 3.97
C LEU A 40 8.73 -2.36 2.50
N ASN A 41 9.48 -3.40 2.13
CA ASN A 41 9.76 -3.72 0.73
C ASN A 41 8.94 -4.95 0.35
N LEU A 42 7.97 -4.78 -0.54
CA LEU A 42 7.20 -5.87 -1.14
C LEU A 42 7.74 -6.11 -2.55
N SER A 43 8.35 -7.27 -2.76
CA SER A 43 8.99 -7.62 -4.02
C SER A 43 8.18 -8.70 -4.75
N PHE A 44 8.07 -8.55 -6.06
CA PHE A 44 7.52 -9.55 -6.98
C PHE A 44 8.67 -10.05 -7.87
N GLU A 45 8.82 -11.36 -7.99
CA GLU A 45 9.83 -11.93 -8.89
C GLU A 45 9.36 -11.85 -10.35
N ASP A 46 8.08 -12.16 -10.60
CA ASP A 46 7.46 -12.07 -11.92
C ASP A 46 6.84 -10.66 -12.16
N PRO A 47 7.23 -9.97 -13.26
CA PRO A 47 6.54 -8.75 -13.70
C PRO A 47 5.03 -8.91 -13.90
N ALA A 48 4.55 -10.08 -14.32
CA ALA A 48 3.13 -10.34 -14.53
C ALA A 48 2.34 -10.22 -13.21
N ASP A 49 2.82 -10.87 -12.13
CA ASP A 49 2.20 -10.79 -10.80
C ASP A 49 2.17 -9.34 -10.27
N PHE A 50 3.23 -8.58 -10.54
CA PHE A 50 3.27 -7.16 -10.18
C PHE A 50 2.17 -6.37 -10.90
N LEU A 51 2.00 -6.59 -12.20
CA LEU A 51 1.00 -5.92 -13.03
C LEU A 51 -0.43 -6.37 -12.70
N GLU A 52 -0.62 -7.61 -12.23
CA GLU A 52 -1.89 -8.07 -11.69
C GLU A 52 -2.30 -7.31 -10.43
N VAL A 53 -1.35 -6.81 -9.63
CA VAL A 53 -1.61 -6.02 -8.41
C VAL A 53 -1.66 -4.52 -8.71
N ILE A 54 -0.72 -4.00 -9.49
CA ILE A 54 -0.54 -2.57 -9.77
C ILE A 54 -1.08 -2.22 -11.15
N THR A 55 -2.40 -2.25 -11.27
CA THR A 55 -3.12 -1.83 -12.48
C THR A 55 -3.28 -0.30 -12.52
N PRO A 56 -3.53 0.31 -13.69
CA PRO A 56 -3.77 1.75 -13.80
C PRO A 56 -4.89 2.26 -12.88
N ALA A 57 -5.96 1.47 -12.73
CA ALA A 57 -7.09 1.83 -11.88
C ALA A 57 -6.70 1.87 -10.38
N ARG A 58 -5.83 0.96 -9.94
CA ARG A 58 -5.35 0.92 -8.55
C ARG A 58 -4.27 1.95 -8.26
N VAL A 59 -3.44 2.30 -9.26
CA VAL A 59 -2.53 3.44 -9.15
C VAL A 59 -3.31 4.74 -8.92
N ARG A 60 -4.38 4.99 -9.71
CA ARG A 60 -5.25 6.15 -9.51
C ARG A 60 -5.91 6.15 -8.13
N LEU A 61 -6.38 5.00 -7.67
CA LEU A 61 -6.93 4.84 -6.32
C LEU A 61 -5.88 5.20 -5.25
N LEU A 62 -4.64 4.71 -5.35
CA LEU A 62 -3.56 5.04 -4.41
C LEU A 62 -3.16 6.52 -4.45
N GLN A 63 -3.29 7.18 -5.60
CA GLN A 63 -3.07 8.63 -5.75
C GLN A 63 -4.19 9.45 -5.09
N GLU A 64 -5.44 8.99 -5.19
CA GLU A 64 -6.61 9.65 -4.61
C GLU A 64 -6.63 9.55 -3.08
N ILE A 65 -6.20 8.41 -2.52
CA ILE A 65 -6.09 8.25 -1.08
C ILE A 65 -4.90 9.09 -0.59
N ASN A 66 -5.19 10.25 -0.01
CA ASN A 66 -4.20 11.10 0.62
C ASN A 66 -3.81 10.58 2.03
N GLN A 67 -3.05 11.37 2.79
CA GLN A 67 -2.68 11.01 4.18
C GLN A 67 -3.90 10.94 5.14
N LYS A 68 -5.03 11.53 4.76
CA LYS A 68 -6.27 11.49 5.55
C LYS A 68 -7.15 10.33 5.09
N ALA A 69 -7.86 9.72 6.04
CA ALA A 69 -8.84 8.68 5.73
C ALA A 69 -10.01 9.23 4.89
N VAL A 70 -10.38 8.53 3.82
CA VAL A 70 -11.44 8.91 2.88
C VAL A 70 -12.54 7.83 2.87
N PRO A 71 -13.84 8.19 2.91
CA PRO A 71 -14.92 7.22 2.74
C PRO A 71 -14.83 6.47 1.41
N LEU A 72 -15.11 5.17 1.41
CA LEU A 72 -15.06 4.33 0.20
C LEU A 72 -15.98 4.86 -0.92
N PHE A 73 -17.19 5.32 -0.55
CA PHE A 73 -18.13 5.89 -1.52
C PHE A 73 -17.63 7.22 -2.10
N ALA A 74 -16.93 8.03 -1.31
CA ALA A 74 -16.32 9.26 -1.79
C ALA A 74 -15.16 8.95 -2.76
N LEU A 75 -14.36 7.92 -2.50
CA LEU A 75 -13.35 7.43 -3.44
C LEU A 75 -13.98 6.94 -4.75
N ALA A 76 -15.08 6.19 -4.67
CA ALA A 76 -15.78 5.71 -5.85
C ALA A 76 -16.33 6.86 -6.70
N ALA A 77 -16.93 7.87 -6.06
CA ALA A 77 -17.40 9.07 -6.74
C ALA A 77 -16.25 9.86 -7.39
N ALA A 78 -15.16 10.13 -6.66
CA ALA A 78 -14.00 10.87 -7.16
C ALA A 78 -13.34 10.17 -8.37
N LEU A 79 -13.25 8.84 -8.33
CA LEU A 79 -12.70 8.04 -9.41
C LEU A 79 -13.70 7.79 -10.55
N SER A 80 -14.96 8.21 -10.42
CA SER A 80 -16.05 7.90 -11.35
C SER A 80 -16.18 6.40 -11.63
N ARG A 81 -16.16 5.58 -10.57
CA ARG A 81 -16.18 4.11 -10.65
C ARG A 81 -17.28 3.50 -9.80
N ASP A 82 -17.71 2.30 -10.18
CA ASP A 82 -18.61 1.49 -9.37
C ASP A 82 -18.03 1.22 -7.95
N PRO A 83 -18.81 1.47 -6.87
CA PRO A 83 -18.35 1.23 -5.51
C PRO A 83 -17.94 -0.21 -5.21
N SER A 84 -18.55 -1.21 -5.87
CA SER A 84 -18.19 -2.62 -5.67
C SER A 84 -16.84 -2.94 -6.29
N ALA A 85 -16.54 -2.39 -7.47
CA ALA A 85 -15.24 -2.49 -8.11
C ALA A 85 -14.14 -1.82 -7.26
N VAL A 86 -14.40 -0.61 -6.74
CA VAL A 86 -13.48 0.09 -5.84
C VAL A 86 -13.27 -0.71 -4.55
N ARG A 87 -14.32 -1.32 -3.98
CA ARG A 87 -14.19 -2.18 -2.80
C ARG A 87 -13.26 -3.37 -3.05
N ARG A 88 -13.40 -4.07 -4.18
CA ARG A 88 -12.51 -5.20 -4.54
C ARG A 88 -11.06 -4.74 -4.65
N ASP A 89 -10.82 -3.60 -5.29
CA ASP A 89 -9.49 -3.01 -5.40
C ASP A 89 -8.91 -2.64 -4.03
N VAL A 90 -9.71 -2.02 -3.15
CA VAL A 90 -9.30 -1.69 -1.78
C VAL A 90 -8.93 -2.96 -1.00
N THR A 91 -9.77 -4.00 -1.05
CA THR A 91 -9.50 -5.28 -0.38
C THR A 91 -8.21 -5.92 -0.85
N LEU A 92 -7.94 -5.91 -2.16
CA LEU A 92 -6.67 -6.42 -2.68
C LEU A 92 -5.49 -5.59 -2.16
N LEU A 93 -5.56 -4.26 -2.25
CA LEU A 93 -4.47 -3.38 -1.81
C LEU A 93 -4.24 -3.45 -0.30
N GLU A 94 -5.28 -3.68 0.49
CA GLU A 94 -5.19 -3.92 1.93
C GLU A 94 -4.47 -5.24 2.22
N SER A 95 -4.77 -6.32 1.48
CA SER A 95 -4.05 -7.59 1.61
C SER A 95 -2.54 -7.47 1.33
N LYS A 96 -2.15 -6.50 0.48
CA LYS A 96 -0.76 -6.16 0.17
C LYS A 96 -0.17 -5.05 1.07
N HIS A 97 -0.89 -4.67 2.12
CA HIS A 97 -0.47 -3.66 3.11
C HIS A 97 -0.24 -2.26 2.55
N LEU A 98 -0.83 -1.93 1.39
CA LEU A 98 -0.68 -0.61 0.75
C LEU A 98 -1.69 0.40 1.30
N VAL A 99 -2.87 -0.08 1.71
CA VAL A 99 -3.93 0.71 2.34
C VAL A 99 -4.39 0.04 3.62
N LYS A 100 -5.14 0.77 4.44
CA LYS A 100 -5.84 0.28 5.62
C LYS A 100 -7.29 0.71 5.55
N THR A 101 -8.19 -0.15 6.01
CA THR A 101 -9.60 0.17 6.17
C THR A 101 -10.02 0.16 7.63
N ARG A 102 -11.02 0.98 7.96
CA ARG A 102 -11.70 0.93 9.26
C ARG A 102 -13.17 1.26 9.09
N ARG A 103 -14.01 0.65 9.91
CA ARG A 103 -15.44 0.99 10.01
C ARG A 103 -15.59 2.16 10.99
N VAL A 104 -16.31 3.19 10.58
CA VAL A 104 -16.60 4.37 11.40
C VAL A 104 -18.09 4.64 11.41
N SER A 105 -18.59 5.25 12.49
CA SER A 105 -19.97 5.73 12.53
C SER A 105 -20.19 6.76 11.42
N ASN A 106 -21.33 6.66 10.74
CA ASN A 106 -21.76 7.60 9.73
C ASN A 106 -23.06 8.27 10.21
N PRO A 107 -23.04 9.54 10.66
CA PRO A 107 -24.23 10.19 11.20
C PRO A 107 -25.43 10.06 10.25
N GLY A 108 -26.55 9.52 10.74
CA GLY A 108 -27.75 9.26 9.92
C GLY A 108 -27.81 7.86 9.26
N HIS A 109 -26.80 7.00 9.46
CA HIS A 109 -26.75 5.61 9.01
C HIS A 109 -25.96 4.73 10.01
N ASP A 110 -25.86 3.41 9.77
CA ASP A 110 -25.17 2.49 10.67
C ASP A 110 -23.64 2.73 10.73
N VAL A 111 -22.92 2.46 9.63
CA VAL A 111 -21.45 2.58 9.57
C VAL A 111 -20.99 2.79 8.13
N GLN A 112 -19.82 3.40 7.95
CA GLN A 112 -19.14 3.49 6.67
C GLN A 112 -17.70 2.98 6.76
N THR A 113 -17.20 2.42 5.67
CA THR A 113 -15.78 2.07 5.52
C THR A 113 -15.02 3.30 5.05
N VAL A 114 -14.01 3.70 5.82
CA VAL A 114 -13.01 4.68 5.39
C VAL A 114 -11.70 3.96 5.07
N VAL A 115 -10.99 4.48 4.08
CA VAL A 115 -9.75 3.94 3.55
C VAL A 115 -8.65 4.98 3.73
N GLU A 116 -7.49 4.58 4.20
CA GLU A 116 -6.31 5.43 4.36
C GLU A 116 -5.05 4.74 3.84
N ARG A 117 -4.03 5.52 3.49
CA ARG A 117 -2.73 4.95 3.11
C ARG A 117 -2.07 4.27 4.32
N ALA A 118 -1.45 3.12 4.08
CA ALA A 118 -0.71 2.40 5.13
C ALA A 118 0.64 3.04 5.47
N ALA A 119 1.13 3.97 4.63
CA ALA A 119 2.44 4.58 4.71
C ALA A 119 2.43 6.03 4.20
N ALA A 120 3.43 6.82 4.65
CA ALA A 120 3.59 8.21 4.24
C ALA A 120 3.92 8.35 2.75
N SER A 121 4.69 7.40 2.22
CA SER A 121 5.00 7.28 0.80
C SER A 121 4.94 5.82 0.35
N ILE A 122 4.46 5.62 -0.87
CA ILE A 122 4.41 4.32 -1.56
C ILE A 122 5.18 4.55 -2.86
N GLU A 123 6.30 3.85 -3.01
CA GLU A 123 7.12 3.86 -4.21
C GLU A 123 6.78 2.63 -5.05
N LEU A 124 6.43 2.85 -6.32
CA LEU A 124 6.25 1.79 -7.31
C LEU A 124 7.55 1.68 -8.12
N ALA A 125 8.16 0.51 -8.16
CA ALA A 125 9.42 0.29 -8.87
C ALA A 125 9.31 -0.90 -9.83
N ALA A 126 9.56 -0.66 -11.12
CA ALA A 126 9.66 -1.73 -12.12
C ALA A 126 11.10 -1.81 -12.63
N THR A 127 11.59 -3.02 -12.84
CA THR A 127 12.86 -3.29 -13.50
C THR A 127 12.61 -4.51 -14.37
N VAL A 128 12.93 -4.40 -15.65
CA VAL A 128 12.72 -5.44 -16.68
C VAL A 128 14.06 -5.71 -17.34
#